data_AF-A0A3C1CCQ2-F1
#
_entry.id   AF-A0A3C1CCQ2-F1
#
_cell.length_a   1.000
_cell.length_b   1.000
_cell.length_c   1.000
_cell.angle_alpha   90.00
_cell.angle_beta   90.00
_cell.angle_gamma   90.00
#
_symmetry.space_group_name_H-M   'P 1'
#
loop_
_entity.id
_entity.type
_entity.pdbx_description
1 polymer ?
#
loop_
_entity_poly.entity_id
_entity_poly.type
_entity_poly.pdbx_seq_one_letter_code
_entity_poly.pdbx_strand_id
1 'polypeptide(L)'
;VTCFSKDNIMKQTDGLFHQVFDEVAKEYPEIENEHWIVDIGAAKLADTPEVFDVIVMPNLYGDILSDVAAQITGSVGLGGSANIGEECAMFEAIHGSAPPLAGKNIANPSGLLQGAVMMLNHIGQTDVAQKIQNAWLTTLEEGIHTGDIYKEGFSKQHVGTKEFADAVIANLGKTPKLLQAVSYAGAGALQLPTYKRKKPAVKKLVGVDLFVHWTGSDPNELAQKIKTIETNEASLSMITNRGIKVWPDGFKETFCTDHWRCRFKASANGEITKETIVALLTNAIGASIDTIKTENLYEFDGVPRFSVGQGQ
;
A
#
# COMPACT_ATOMS: atom_id res chain seq x y z
N VAL A 1 -1.29 -13.34 -12.75
CA VAL A 1 -1.36 -12.12 -11.89
C VAL A 1 -1.31 -12.56 -10.44
N THR A 2 -0.36 -12.03 -9.68
CA THR A 2 -0.12 -12.44 -8.30
C THR A 2 -0.49 -11.32 -7.33
N CYS A 3 -1.34 -11.62 -6.34
CA CYS A 3 -1.72 -10.67 -5.29
C CYS A 3 -0.84 -10.84 -4.05
N PHE A 4 -0.15 -9.78 -3.61
CA PHE A 4 0.53 -9.78 -2.31
C PHE A 4 -0.28 -9.01 -1.27
N SER A 5 -0.52 -9.63 -0.11
CA SER A 5 -1.17 -8.96 1.02
C SER A 5 -0.70 -9.53 2.37
N LYS A 6 -1.08 -8.90 3.49
CA LYS A 6 -0.84 -9.43 4.85
C LYS A 6 -2.15 -9.79 5.54
N ASP A 7 -3.08 -10.38 4.80
CA ASP A 7 -4.44 -10.73 5.26
C ASP A 7 -4.46 -11.72 6.44
N ASN A 8 -3.41 -12.53 6.61
CA ASN A 8 -3.24 -13.39 7.79
C ASN A 8 -3.16 -12.60 9.11
N ILE A 9 -2.69 -11.34 9.07
CA ILE A 9 -2.66 -10.42 10.21
C ILE A 9 -3.77 -9.36 10.08
N MET A 10 -3.80 -8.66 8.94
CA MET A 10 -4.70 -7.54 8.65
C MET A 10 -5.98 -8.02 7.96
N LYS A 11 -6.71 -8.91 8.64
CA LYS A 11 -7.89 -9.63 8.10
C LYS A 11 -8.99 -8.75 7.52
N GLN A 12 -9.10 -7.48 7.95
CA GLN A 12 -10.18 -6.60 7.50
C GLN A 12 -9.77 -5.65 6.37
N THR A 13 -8.55 -5.13 6.41
CA THR A 13 -8.05 -4.21 5.37
C THR A 13 -7.51 -5.02 4.20
N ASP A 14 -6.48 -5.82 4.45
CA ASP A 14 -5.81 -6.64 3.46
C ASP A 14 -6.68 -7.82 3.05
N GLY A 15 -7.45 -8.37 3.99
CA GLY A 15 -8.45 -9.39 3.67
C GLY A 15 -9.56 -8.85 2.75
N LEU A 16 -9.96 -7.57 2.87
CA LEU A 16 -10.87 -6.96 1.90
C LEU A 16 -10.22 -6.84 0.52
N PHE A 17 -8.95 -6.44 0.47
CA PHE A 17 -8.19 -6.36 -0.79
C PHE A 17 -8.11 -7.73 -1.48
N HIS A 18 -7.72 -8.78 -0.75
CA HIS A 18 -7.67 -10.15 -1.26
C HIS A 18 -9.06 -10.66 -1.69
N GLN A 19 -10.11 -10.41 -0.89
CA GLN A 19 -11.46 -10.77 -1.29
C GLN A 19 -11.87 -10.11 -2.62
N VAL A 20 -11.57 -8.83 -2.81
CA VAL A 20 -11.88 -8.12 -4.06
C VAL A 20 -11.05 -8.67 -5.22
N PHE A 21 -9.78 -9.03 -4.99
CA PHE A 21 -8.96 -9.70 -5.99
C PHE A 21 -9.61 -11.01 -6.46
N ASP A 22 -10.03 -11.88 -5.54
CA ASP A 22 -10.71 -13.16 -5.87
C ASP A 22 -12.05 -12.96 -6.58
N GLU A 23 -12.77 -11.89 -6.25
CA GLU A 23 -14.02 -11.54 -6.92
C GLU A 23 -13.78 -11.12 -8.37
N VAL A 24 -12.80 -10.25 -8.61
CA VAL A 24 -12.45 -9.74 -9.95
C VAL A 24 -11.78 -10.83 -10.80
N ALA A 25 -10.97 -11.71 -10.20
CA ALA A 25 -10.30 -12.81 -10.90
C ALA A 25 -11.29 -13.74 -11.63
N LYS A 26 -12.52 -13.89 -11.10
CA LYS A 26 -13.59 -14.68 -11.75
C LYS A 26 -14.11 -14.06 -13.04
N GLU A 27 -13.89 -12.76 -13.24
CA GLU A 27 -14.25 -12.05 -14.48
C GLU A 27 -13.23 -12.30 -15.60
N TYR A 28 -12.04 -12.84 -15.26
CA TYR A 28 -10.93 -13.11 -16.19
C TYR A 28 -10.41 -14.56 -16.05
N PRO A 29 -11.24 -15.58 -16.34
CA PRO A 29 -10.89 -16.99 -16.12
C PRO A 29 -9.69 -17.49 -16.95
N GLU A 30 -9.32 -16.78 -18.01
CA GLU A 30 -8.16 -17.05 -18.85
C GLU A 30 -6.84 -16.59 -18.23
N ILE A 31 -6.88 -15.76 -17.18
CA ILE A 31 -5.70 -15.25 -16.49
C ILE A 31 -5.45 -16.08 -15.24
N GLU A 32 -4.31 -16.77 -15.20
CA GLU A 32 -3.85 -17.44 -13.99
C GLU A 32 -3.68 -16.42 -12.85
N ASN A 33 -4.25 -16.74 -11.70
CA ASN A 33 -4.19 -15.89 -10.52
C ASN A 33 -3.79 -16.70 -9.30
N GLU A 34 -3.02 -16.04 -8.43
CA GLU A 34 -2.55 -16.61 -7.17
C GLU A 34 -2.37 -15.51 -6.12
N HIS A 35 -2.31 -15.92 -4.84
CA HIS A 35 -2.13 -15.06 -3.69
C HIS A 35 -0.94 -15.50 -2.85
N TRP A 36 -0.14 -14.54 -2.40
CA TRP A 36 0.98 -14.75 -1.50
C TRP A 36 0.89 -13.78 -0.31
N ILE A 37 1.33 -14.26 0.85
CA ILE A 37 1.60 -13.35 1.97
C ILE A 37 2.82 -12.49 1.61
N VAL A 38 2.72 -11.18 1.79
CA VAL A 38 3.70 -10.21 1.29
C VAL A 38 5.14 -10.46 1.72
N ASP A 39 5.38 -11.05 2.89
CA ASP A 39 6.74 -11.37 3.35
C ASP A 39 7.39 -12.50 2.54
N ILE A 40 6.67 -13.60 2.34
CA ILE A 40 7.17 -14.71 1.52
C ILE A 40 7.17 -14.35 0.02
N GLY A 41 6.19 -13.57 -0.42
CA GLY A 41 6.14 -13.02 -1.79
C GLY A 41 7.33 -12.12 -2.09
N ALA A 42 7.68 -11.21 -1.17
CA ALA A 42 8.86 -10.35 -1.30
C ALA A 42 10.16 -11.15 -1.32
N ALA A 43 10.30 -12.17 -0.46
CA ALA A 43 11.46 -13.04 -0.47
C ALA A 43 11.59 -13.77 -1.81
N LYS A 44 10.48 -14.26 -2.37
CA LYS A 44 10.48 -14.92 -3.69
C LYS A 44 10.80 -13.95 -4.82
N LEU A 45 10.29 -12.72 -4.77
CA LEU A 45 10.59 -11.67 -5.75
C LEU A 45 12.08 -11.32 -5.77
N ALA A 46 12.73 -11.28 -4.60
CA ALA A 46 14.17 -11.02 -4.51
C ALA A 46 15.04 -12.20 -5.00
N ASP A 47 14.59 -13.43 -4.81
CA ASP A 47 15.33 -14.66 -5.15
C ASP A 47 15.15 -15.10 -6.61
N THR A 48 13.91 -15.12 -7.10
CA THR A 48 13.55 -15.61 -8.44
C THR A 48 12.50 -14.69 -9.08
N PRO A 49 12.83 -13.42 -9.38
CA PRO A 49 11.88 -12.45 -9.91
C PRO A 49 11.18 -12.89 -11.21
N GLU A 50 11.83 -13.72 -12.01
CA GLU A 50 11.35 -14.19 -13.32
C GLU A 50 10.11 -15.10 -13.26
N VAL A 51 9.68 -15.53 -12.06
CA VAL A 51 8.43 -16.30 -11.90
C VAL A 51 7.18 -15.41 -11.88
N PHE A 52 7.34 -14.08 -11.77
CA PHE A 52 6.24 -13.14 -11.69
C PHE A 52 6.09 -12.33 -12.97
N ASP A 53 4.86 -12.28 -13.51
CA ASP A 53 4.52 -11.41 -14.64
C ASP A 53 3.96 -10.06 -14.18
N VAL A 54 2.93 -10.10 -13.33
CA VAL A 54 2.21 -8.91 -12.81
C VAL A 54 1.90 -9.13 -11.36
N ILE A 55 2.33 -8.21 -10.50
CA ILE A 55 2.08 -8.24 -9.06
C ILE A 55 1.15 -7.07 -8.70
N VAL A 56 0.09 -7.37 -7.95
CA VAL A 56 -0.87 -6.37 -7.45
C VAL A 56 -0.86 -6.34 -5.92
N MET A 57 -0.81 -5.15 -5.34
CA MET A 57 -0.56 -4.97 -3.90
C MET A 57 -1.26 -3.72 -3.35
N PRO A 58 -1.56 -3.68 -2.04
CA PRO A 58 -1.86 -2.43 -1.33
C PRO A 58 -0.73 -1.41 -1.44
N ASN A 59 -1.09 -0.13 -1.38
CA ASN A 59 -0.22 1.03 -1.65
C ASN A 59 1.18 0.92 -1.01
N LEU A 60 1.26 0.80 0.32
CA LEU A 60 2.55 0.75 1.04
C LEU A 60 3.45 -0.41 0.60
N TYR A 61 2.87 -1.57 0.28
CA TYR A 61 3.66 -2.72 -0.18
C TYR A 61 4.12 -2.53 -1.62
N GLY A 62 3.26 -1.94 -2.45
CA GLY A 62 3.59 -1.53 -3.81
C GLY A 62 4.78 -0.58 -3.84
N ASP A 63 4.74 0.50 -3.05
CA ASP A 63 5.81 1.49 -2.93
C ASP A 63 7.17 0.85 -2.59
N ILE A 64 7.20 0.03 -1.53
CA ILE A 64 8.43 -0.62 -1.08
C ILE A 64 8.95 -1.64 -2.12
N LEU A 65 8.06 -2.49 -2.65
CA LEU A 65 8.49 -3.61 -3.50
C LEU A 65 8.71 -3.21 -4.95
N SER A 66 8.12 -2.12 -5.45
CA SER A 66 8.47 -1.58 -6.77
C SER A 66 9.91 -1.07 -6.80
N ASP A 67 10.38 -0.44 -5.71
CA ASP A 67 11.78 0.00 -5.60
C ASP A 67 12.74 -1.19 -5.55
N VAL A 68 12.39 -2.24 -4.81
CA VAL A 68 13.18 -3.49 -4.79
C VAL A 68 13.21 -4.11 -6.18
N ALA A 69 12.07 -4.21 -6.86
CA ALA A 69 11.99 -4.76 -8.22
C ALA A 69 12.85 -3.95 -9.20
N ALA A 70 12.79 -2.62 -9.15
CA ALA A 70 13.63 -1.77 -9.99
C ALA A 70 15.11 -1.93 -9.68
N GLN A 71 15.48 -2.04 -8.40
CA GLN A 71 16.87 -2.25 -8.00
C GLN A 71 17.42 -3.61 -8.47
N ILE A 72 16.59 -4.66 -8.53
CA ILE A 72 16.96 -5.97 -9.09
C ILE A 72 17.37 -5.85 -10.56
N THR A 73 16.75 -4.93 -11.32
CA THR A 73 17.13 -4.67 -12.73
C THR A 73 18.45 -3.92 -12.88
N GLY A 74 19.03 -3.43 -11.77
CA GLY A 74 20.34 -2.78 -11.72
C GLY A 74 20.30 -1.40 -11.08
N SER A 75 19.21 -0.64 -11.25
CA SER A 75 19.07 0.69 -10.67
C SER A 75 17.62 1.15 -10.62
N VAL A 76 17.23 1.76 -9.50
CA VAL A 76 15.95 2.49 -9.36
C VAL A 76 15.82 3.61 -10.42
N GLY A 77 16.95 4.14 -10.90
CA GLY A 77 17.01 5.16 -11.96
C GLY A 77 16.48 4.69 -13.33
N LEU A 78 16.20 3.40 -13.51
CA LEU A 78 15.66 2.84 -14.74
C LEU A 78 14.13 2.81 -14.77
N GLY A 79 13.46 2.87 -13.62
CA GLY A 79 12.02 2.66 -13.51
C GLY A 79 11.19 3.91 -13.84
N GLY A 80 10.23 3.75 -14.75
CA GLY A 80 9.12 4.68 -14.95
C GLY A 80 7.86 4.20 -14.22
N SER A 81 6.93 5.11 -13.96
CA SER A 81 5.62 4.80 -13.39
C SER A 81 4.50 5.59 -14.05
N ALA A 82 3.27 5.08 -13.86
CA ALA A 82 2.06 5.72 -14.31
C ALA A 82 0.99 5.66 -13.22
N ASN A 83 0.48 6.83 -12.84
CA ASN A 83 -0.72 6.99 -12.02
C ASN A 83 -1.90 7.15 -12.97
N ILE A 84 -2.75 6.13 -13.04
CA ILE A 84 -3.85 6.05 -14.00
C ILE A 84 -5.18 6.17 -13.25
N GLY A 85 -5.97 7.19 -13.57
CA GLY A 85 -7.31 7.40 -13.05
C GLY A 85 -8.37 7.56 -14.15
N GLU A 86 -9.64 7.60 -13.76
CA GLU A 86 -10.77 7.75 -14.69
C GLU A 86 -10.76 9.12 -15.40
N GLU A 87 -10.33 10.18 -14.71
CA GLU A 87 -10.36 11.55 -15.23
C GLU A 87 -8.99 12.08 -15.67
N CYS A 88 -7.91 11.56 -15.09
CA CYS A 88 -6.56 12.03 -15.36
C CYS A 88 -5.52 10.91 -15.25
N ALA A 89 -4.39 11.14 -15.92
CA ALA A 89 -3.21 10.28 -15.83
C ALA A 89 -1.96 11.14 -15.57
N MET A 90 -1.04 10.64 -14.76
CA MET A 90 0.25 11.26 -14.46
C MET A 90 1.37 10.25 -14.65
N PHE A 91 2.42 10.63 -15.36
CA PHE A 91 3.55 9.77 -15.67
C PHE A 91 4.83 10.37 -15.09
N GLU A 92 5.59 9.55 -14.38
CA GLU A 92 6.75 10.01 -13.62
C GLU A 92 7.83 8.93 -13.56
N ALA A 93 8.96 9.26 -12.94
CA ALA A 93 9.94 8.25 -12.54
C ALA A 93 9.52 7.67 -11.19
N ILE A 94 9.89 6.41 -10.91
CA ILE A 94 9.64 5.83 -9.57
C ILE A 94 10.47 6.53 -8.48
N HIS A 95 11.65 7.05 -8.84
CA HIS A 95 12.59 7.60 -7.87
C HIS A 95 12.24 9.03 -7.44
N GLY A 96 12.69 9.40 -6.24
CA GLY A 96 12.57 10.76 -5.73
C GLY A 96 13.55 11.78 -6.33
N SER A 97 13.68 12.92 -5.66
CA SER A 97 14.45 14.09 -6.15
C SER A 97 15.98 13.93 -6.12
N ALA A 98 16.50 12.92 -5.42
CA ALA A 98 17.92 12.65 -5.24
C ALA A 98 18.79 13.93 -5.06
N PRO A 99 18.57 14.74 -4.00
CA PRO A 99 19.24 16.03 -3.83
C PRO A 99 20.77 16.02 -3.98
N PRO A 100 21.49 14.97 -3.54
CA PRO A 100 22.93 14.88 -3.75
C PRO A 100 23.39 14.86 -5.21
N LEU A 101 22.53 14.53 -6.18
CA LEU A 101 22.85 14.46 -7.62
C LEU A 101 22.50 15.75 -8.37
N ALA A 102 21.69 16.63 -7.77
CA ALA A 102 21.17 17.82 -8.40
C ALA A 102 22.29 18.73 -8.92
N GLY A 103 22.18 19.16 -10.19
CA GLY A 103 23.14 20.06 -10.83
C GLY A 103 24.48 19.44 -11.22
N LYS A 104 24.69 18.13 -11.02
CA LYS A 104 26.00 17.49 -11.23
C LYS A 104 26.17 16.77 -12.56
N ASN A 105 25.13 16.70 -13.40
CA ASN A 105 25.15 15.95 -14.68
C ASN A 105 25.50 14.45 -14.52
N ILE A 106 25.11 13.81 -13.40
CA ILE A 106 25.41 12.39 -13.13
C ILE A 106 24.15 11.55 -12.87
N ALA A 107 22.97 12.15 -12.93
CA ALA A 107 21.72 11.43 -12.73
C ALA A 107 21.38 10.62 -13.98
N ASN A 108 20.83 9.43 -13.80
CA ASN A 108 20.27 8.63 -14.88
C ASN A 108 18.89 9.18 -15.26
N PRO A 109 18.67 9.67 -16.50
CA PRO A 109 17.38 10.21 -16.92
C PRO A 109 16.38 9.12 -17.35
N SER A 110 16.76 7.84 -17.28
CA SER A 110 15.98 6.73 -17.85
C SER A 110 14.59 6.61 -17.24
N GLY A 111 14.43 6.72 -15.92
CA GLY A 111 13.11 6.59 -15.28
C GLY A 111 12.09 7.61 -15.78
N LEU A 112 12.51 8.88 -15.92
CA LEU A 112 11.65 9.93 -16.47
C LEU A 112 11.35 9.69 -17.96
N LEU A 113 12.34 9.20 -18.72
CA LEU A 113 12.14 8.82 -20.12
C LEU A 113 11.13 7.67 -20.25
N GLN A 114 11.20 6.66 -19.39
CA GLN A 114 10.24 5.55 -19.34
C GLN A 114 8.83 6.05 -19.01
N GLY A 115 8.67 6.96 -18.05
CA GLY A 115 7.40 7.63 -17.79
C GLY A 115 6.86 8.36 -19.03
N ALA A 116 7.71 9.09 -19.77
CA ALA A 116 7.32 9.74 -21.00
C ALA A 116 6.92 8.76 -22.12
N VAL A 117 7.59 7.60 -22.23
CA VAL A 117 7.20 6.52 -23.15
C VAL A 117 5.82 5.96 -22.79
N MET A 118 5.56 5.72 -21.50
CA MET A 118 4.23 5.31 -21.03
C MET A 118 3.15 6.35 -21.35
N MET A 119 3.45 7.64 -21.17
CA MET A 119 2.56 8.75 -21.54
C MET A 119 2.23 8.73 -23.04
N LEU A 120 3.25 8.61 -23.89
CA LEU A 120 3.07 8.58 -25.35
C LEU A 120 2.18 7.41 -25.78
N ASN A 121 2.37 6.23 -25.18
CA ASN A 121 1.48 5.10 -25.40
C ASN A 121 0.04 5.40 -24.96
N HIS A 122 -0.13 6.01 -23.78
CA HIS A 122 -1.45 6.35 -23.25
C HIS A 122 -2.22 7.33 -24.15
N ILE A 123 -1.55 8.32 -24.76
CA ILE A 123 -2.18 9.30 -25.66
C ILE A 123 -2.25 8.85 -27.13
N GLY A 124 -1.95 7.57 -27.42
CA GLY A 124 -2.05 7.00 -28.76
C GLY A 124 -0.89 7.34 -29.71
N GLN A 125 0.24 7.83 -29.19
CA GLN A 125 1.47 8.12 -29.94
C GLN A 125 2.42 6.92 -29.92
N THR A 126 1.90 5.72 -30.20
CA THR A 126 2.61 4.43 -30.05
C THR A 126 3.84 4.33 -30.94
N ASP A 127 3.80 4.88 -32.15
CA ASP A 127 4.95 4.86 -33.08
C ASP A 127 6.12 5.70 -32.55
N VAL A 128 5.81 6.85 -31.93
CA VAL A 128 6.81 7.72 -31.30
C VAL A 128 7.38 7.06 -30.06
N ALA A 129 6.52 6.48 -29.22
CA ALA A 129 6.93 5.72 -28.05
C ALA A 129 7.86 4.55 -28.42
N GLN A 130 7.52 3.79 -29.47
CA GLN A 130 8.31 2.67 -29.97
C GLN A 130 9.69 3.13 -30.45
N LYS A 131 9.74 4.26 -31.17
CA LYS A 131 11.00 4.83 -31.68
C LYS A 131 11.92 5.26 -30.54
N ILE A 132 11.38 5.91 -29.51
CA ILE A 132 12.14 6.37 -28.34
C ILE A 132 12.63 5.16 -27.52
N GLN A 133 11.76 4.20 -27.23
CA GLN A 133 12.11 3.05 -26.42
C GLN A 133 13.20 2.19 -27.07
N ASN A 134 13.08 1.92 -28.37
CA ASN A 134 14.10 1.15 -29.09
C ASN A 134 15.44 1.90 -29.20
N ALA A 135 15.42 3.24 -29.29
CA ALA A 135 16.64 4.04 -29.24
C ALA A 135 17.33 3.95 -27.87
N TRP A 136 16.56 4.04 -26.79
CA TRP A 136 17.06 3.87 -25.42
C TRP A 136 17.66 2.48 -25.20
N LEU A 137 16.96 1.41 -25.61
CA LEU A 137 17.48 0.03 -25.55
C LEU A 137 18.76 -0.12 -26.38
N THR A 138 18.82 0.48 -27.57
CA THR A 138 20.03 0.46 -28.41
C THR A 138 21.21 1.14 -27.70
N THR A 139 21.00 2.27 -27.03
CA THR A 139 22.04 2.97 -26.26
C THR A 139 22.59 2.11 -25.11
N LEU A 140 21.72 1.42 -24.37
CA LEU A 140 22.14 0.48 -23.33
C LEU A 140 22.93 -0.70 -23.91
N GLU A 141 22.44 -1.29 -25.00
CA GLU A 141 23.12 -2.40 -25.69
C GLU A 141 24.50 -2.00 -26.25
N GLU A 142 24.64 -0.77 -26.74
CA GLU A 142 25.92 -0.23 -27.19
C GLU A 142 26.92 -0.07 -26.03
N GLY A 143 26.46 -0.13 -24.77
CA GLY A 143 27.26 -0.08 -23.55
C GLY A 143 27.52 1.35 -23.07
N ILE A 144 26.67 2.29 -23.45
CA ILE A 144 26.74 3.70 -23.05
C ILE A 144 25.89 3.87 -21.79
N HIS A 145 26.53 3.98 -20.63
CA HIS A 145 25.87 3.86 -19.33
C HIS A 145 26.16 5.05 -18.42
N THR A 146 25.15 5.47 -17.65
CA THR A 146 25.30 6.40 -16.53
C THR A 146 25.87 5.68 -15.30
N GLY A 147 26.38 6.46 -14.33
CA GLY A 147 27.18 5.92 -13.23
C GLY A 147 26.49 4.88 -12.33
N ASP A 148 25.15 4.89 -12.25
CA ASP A 148 24.34 3.95 -11.48
C ASP A 148 24.29 2.54 -12.06
N ILE A 149 24.45 2.41 -13.39
CA ILE A 149 24.47 1.11 -14.09
C ILE A 149 25.80 0.83 -14.79
N TYR A 150 26.77 1.73 -14.66
CA TYR A 150 28.10 1.53 -15.23
C TYR A 150 28.85 0.42 -14.48
N LYS A 151 29.41 -0.53 -15.23
CA LYS A 151 30.24 -1.61 -14.70
C LYS A 151 31.48 -1.80 -15.55
N GLU A 152 32.65 -1.70 -14.93
CA GLU A 152 33.93 -1.94 -15.59
C GLU A 152 33.99 -3.35 -16.19
N GLY A 153 34.54 -3.46 -17.40
CA GLY A 153 34.61 -4.72 -18.15
C GLY A 153 33.30 -5.14 -18.84
N PHE A 154 32.18 -4.45 -18.59
CA PHE A 154 30.89 -4.67 -19.28
C PHE A 154 30.45 -3.44 -20.06
N SER A 155 30.41 -2.28 -19.41
CA SER A 155 30.12 -1.00 -20.06
C SER A 155 31.26 -0.58 -20.99
N LYS A 156 30.92 0.08 -22.10
CA LYS A 156 31.90 0.65 -23.04
C LYS A 156 32.18 2.12 -22.79
N GLN A 157 31.18 2.87 -22.32
CA GLN A 157 31.31 4.30 -22.05
C GLN A 157 30.60 4.67 -20.74
N HIS A 158 31.28 5.45 -19.91
CA HIS A 158 30.69 6.11 -18.74
C HIS A 158 30.32 7.54 -19.11
N VAL A 159 29.04 7.89 -19.02
CA VAL A 159 28.52 9.19 -19.46
C VAL A 159 27.70 9.88 -18.38
N GLY A 160 27.60 11.21 -18.48
CA GLY A 160 26.70 12.02 -17.67
C GLY A 160 25.28 12.06 -18.23
N THR A 161 24.38 12.78 -17.56
CA THR A 161 22.96 12.89 -17.91
C THR A 161 22.75 13.41 -19.34
N LYS A 162 23.45 14.49 -19.70
CA LYS A 162 23.34 15.14 -21.03
C LYS A 162 23.87 14.25 -22.13
N GLU A 163 25.04 13.67 -21.91
CA GLU A 163 25.72 12.83 -22.90
C GLU A 163 24.95 11.52 -23.14
N PHE A 164 24.32 10.97 -22.11
CA PHE A 164 23.39 9.85 -22.26
C PHE A 164 22.17 10.23 -23.12
N ALA A 165 21.58 11.40 -22.90
CA ALA A 165 20.46 11.89 -23.71
C ALA A 165 20.86 12.09 -25.17
N ASP A 166 22.03 12.68 -25.45
CA ASP A 166 22.56 12.85 -26.80
C ASP A 166 22.74 11.50 -27.51
N ALA A 167 23.23 10.49 -26.79
CA ALA A 167 23.37 9.13 -27.32
C ALA A 167 22.01 8.50 -27.68
N VAL A 168 21.00 8.63 -26.81
CA VAL A 168 19.63 8.18 -27.12
C VAL A 168 19.07 8.90 -28.35
N ILE A 169 19.27 10.21 -28.47
CA ILE A 169 18.83 10.99 -29.64
C ILE A 169 19.52 10.50 -30.92
N ALA A 170 20.83 10.26 -30.87
CA ALA A 170 21.59 9.73 -32.01
C ALA A 170 21.15 8.33 -32.46
N ASN A 171 20.53 7.57 -31.54
CA ASN A 171 20.03 6.22 -31.79
C ASN A 171 18.56 6.17 -32.24
N LEU A 172 17.88 7.32 -32.39
CA LEU A 172 16.52 7.37 -32.90
C LEU A 172 16.38 6.73 -34.28
N GLY A 173 15.51 5.71 -34.37
CA GLY A 173 15.28 4.93 -35.60
C GLY A 173 16.14 3.67 -35.71
N LYS A 174 17.05 3.43 -34.77
CA LYS A 174 17.72 2.13 -34.60
C LYS A 174 16.85 1.17 -33.79
N THR A 175 17.20 -0.11 -33.84
CA THR A 175 16.54 -1.20 -33.11
C THR A 175 17.61 -2.04 -32.42
N PRO A 176 17.43 -2.41 -31.13
CA PRO A 176 18.38 -3.26 -30.43
C PRO A 176 18.50 -4.65 -31.09
N LYS A 177 19.66 -5.29 -30.98
CA LYS A 177 19.94 -6.62 -31.55
C LYS A 177 20.07 -7.71 -30.49
N LEU A 178 20.52 -7.35 -29.29
CA LEU A 178 20.69 -8.22 -28.13
C LEU A 178 19.51 -8.08 -27.17
N LEU A 179 19.10 -6.84 -26.85
CA LEU A 179 17.91 -6.60 -26.05
C LEU A 179 16.65 -6.79 -26.90
N GLN A 180 15.56 -7.23 -26.26
CA GLN A 180 14.29 -7.43 -26.95
C GLN A 180 13.73 -6.09 -27.42
N ALA A 181 13.61 -5.93 -28.75
CA ALA A 181 12.96 -4.78 -29.35
C ALA A 181 11.48 -4.73 -28.96
N VAL A 182 10.97 -3.53 -28.70
CA VAL A 182 9.55 -3.34 -28.40
C VAL A 182 8.75 -3.06 -29.67
N SER A 183 7.49 -3.50 -29.67
CA SER A 183 6.48 -3.03 -30.61
C SER A 183 5.17 -2.74 -29.88
N TYR A 184 4.61 -1.56 -30.13
CA TYR A 184 3.36 -1.08 -29.51
C TYR A 184 2.18 -1.10 -30.50
N ALA A 185 2.33 -1.73 -31.65
CA ALA A 185 1.29 -1.77 -32.68
C ALA A 185 0.01 -2.46 -32.17
N GLY A 186 -1.14 -1.81 -32.40
CA GLY A 186 -2.46 -2.39 -32.13
C GLY A 186 -2.93 -2.31 -30.67
N ALA A 187 -2.18 -1.66 -29.77
CA ALA A 187 -2.67 -1.38 -28.42
C ALA A 187 -3.73 -0.26 -28.49
N GLY A 188 -4.99 -0.61 -28.25
CA GLY A 188 -6.07 0.37 -28.12
C GLY A 188 -5.89 1.25 -26.87
N ALA A 189 -6.62 2.36 -26.82
CA ALA A 189 -6.67 3.18 -25.61
C ALA A 189 -7.17 2.36 -24.43
N LEU A 190 -6.52 2.50 -23.27
CA LEU A 190 -6.95 1.86 -22.03
C LEU A 190 -8.36 2.33 -21.68
N GLN A 191 -9.32 1.41 -21.61
CA GLN A 191 -10.66 1.70 -21.12
C GLN A 191 -10.76 1.25 -19.66
N LEU A 192 -10.82 2.22 -18.75
CA LEU A 192 -11.03 1.93 -17.34
C LEU A 192 -12.51 1.62 -17.09
N PRO A 193 -12.84 0.49 -16.46
CA PRO A 193 -14.21 0.22 -16.07
C PRO A 193 -14.65 1.20 -14.98
N THR A 194 -15.78 1.87 -15.15
CA THR A 194 -16.37 2.68 -14.08
C THR A 194 -16.81 1.77 -12.93
N TYR A 195 -16.28 2.03 -11.73
CA TYR A 195 -16.62 1.26 -10.54
C TYR A 195 -18.12 1.39 -10.22
N LYS A 196 -18.80 0.24 -10.08
CA LYS A 196 -20.20 0.18 -9.66
C LYS A 196 -20.26 -0.12 -8.17
N ARG A 197 -20.70 0.86 -7.39
CA ARG A 197 -20.88 0.71 -5.94
C ARG A 197 -21.88 -0.40 -5.63
N LYS A 198 -21.46 -1.35 -4.78
CA LYS A 198 -22.34 -2.42 -4.28
C LYS A 198 -23.45 -1.85 -3.38
N LYS A 199 -24.54 -2.61 -3.24
CA LYS A 199 -25.62 -2.26 -2.30
C LYS A 199 -25.05 -2.15 -0.88
N PRO A 200 -25.44 -1.12 -0.10
CA PRO A 200 -25.02 -1.03 1.29
C PRO A 200 -25.50 -2.23 2.11
N ALA A 201 -24.61 -2.78 2.92
CA ALA A 201 -24.95 -3.78 3.93
C ALA A 201 -25.80 -3.17 5.05
N VAL A 202 -26.57 -4.01 5.74
CA VAL A 202 -27.31 -3.61 6.94
C VAL A 202 -26.31 -3.35 8.07
N LYS A 203 -26.17 -2.07 8.43
CA LYS A 203 -25.22 -1.59 9.43
C LYS A 203 -25.88 -1.49 10.80
N LYS A 204 -25.34 -2.20 11.79
CA LYS A 204 -25.81 -2.18 13.19
C LYS A 204 -24.68 -1.76 14.14
N LEU A 205 -24.94 -0.79 15.01
CA LEU A 205 -24.01 -0.39 16.07
C LEU A 205 -24.07 -1.42 17.21
N VAL A 206 -22.92 -1.92 17.65
CA VAL A 206 -22.84 -2.98 18.68
C VAL A 206 -21.87 -2.66 19.81
N GLY A 207 -21.14 -1.55 19.71
CA GLY A 207 -20.14 -1.16 20.70
C GLY A 207 -19.43 0.13 20.34
N VAL A 208 -18.56 0.55 21.25
CA VAL A 208 -17.66 1.69 21.04
C VAL A 208 -16.34 1.43 21.76
N ASP A 209 -15.23 1.74 21.10
CA ASP A 209 -13.92 1.84 21.72
C ASP A 209 -13.68 3.31 22.10
N LEU A 210 -13.45 3.58 23.38
CA LEU A 210 -12.96 4.87 23.87
C LEU A 210 -11.45 4.77 24.01
N PHE A 211 -10.73 5.69 23.39
CA PHE A 211 -9.29 5.79 23.54
C PHE A 211 -8.98 6.90 24.53
N VAL A 212 -8.23 6.57 25.58
CA VAL A 212 -7.99 7.48 26.70
C VAL A 212 -6.49 7.72 26.91
N HIS A 213 -6.16 8.96 27.28
CA HIS A 213 -4.84 9.31 27.80
C HIS A 213 -4.86 9.09 29.31
N TRP A 214 -3.93 8.27 29.81
CA TRP A 214 -3.78 8.08 31.25
C TRP A 214 -2.35 7.67 31.58
N THR A 215 -1.68 8.44 32.43
CA THR A 215 -0.26 8.27 32.76
C THR A 215 0.02 7.19 33.81
N GLY A 216 -1.01 6.60 34.41
CA GLY A 216 -0.85 5.47 35.32
C GLY A 216 -0.40 4.20 34.59
N SER A 217 0.02 3.18 35.36
CA SER A 217 0.62 1.97 34.81
C SER A 217 -0.16 0.68 35.09
N ASP A 218 -1.10 0.67 36.04
CA ASP A 218 -1.90 -0.52 36.36
C ASP A 218 -3.23 -0.53 35.56
N PRO A 219 -3.42 -1.49 34.64
CA PRO A 219 -4.67 -1.65 33.90
C PRO A 219 -5.90 -1.87 34.79
N ASN A 220 -5.74 -2.44 35.99
CA ASN A 220 -6.85 -2.68 36.91
C ASN A 220 -7.34 -1.38 37.56
N GLU A 221 -6.41 -0.48 37.92
CA GLU A 221 -6.74 0.86 38.39
C GLU A 221 -7.44 1.66 37.29
N LEU A 222 -6.96 1.57 36.05
CA LEU A 222 -7.64 2.17 34.91
C LEU A 222 -9.04 1.57 34.73
N ALA A 223 -9.19 0.25 34.80
CA ALA A 223 -10.50 -0.39 34.68
C ALA A 223 -11.48 0.06 35.77
N GLN A 224 -11.02 0.25 37.01
CA GLN A 224 -11.86 0.80 38.07
C GLN A 224 -12.34 2.22 37.75
N LYS A 225 -11.46 3.09 37.23
CA LYS A 225 -11.83 4.44 36.79
C LYS A 225 -12.80 4.40 35.60
N ILE A 226 -12.53 3.58 34.60
CA ILE A 226 -13.34 3.48 33.38
C ILE A 226 -14.71 2.84 33.68
N LYS A 227 -14.82 2.01 34.71
CA LYS A 227 -16.12 1.47 35.14
C LYS A 227 -17.04 2.54 35.72
N THR A 228 -16.52 3.66 36.25
CA THR A 228 -17.38 4.72 36.79
C THR A 228 -18.15 5.49 35.71
N ILE A 229 -17.76 5.33 34.45
CA ILE A 229 -18.40 6.01 33.32
C ILE A 229 -19.40 5.15 32.56
N GLU A 230 -19.56 3.87 32.95
CA GLU A 230 -20.54 2.95 32.37
C GLU A 230 -21.96 3.53 32.40
N THR A 231 -22.80 3.02 31.50
CA THR A 231 -24.23 3.37 31.42
C THR A 231 -25.06 2.12 31.64
N ASN A 232 -26.38 2.25 31.76
CA ASN A 232 -27.26 1.08 31.85
C ASN A 232 -27.16 0.23 30.57
N GLU A 233 -26.91 0.87 29.43
CA GLU A 233 -26.89 0.27 28.10
C GLU A 233 -25.51 -0.27 27.70
N ALA A 234 -24.41 0.24 28.28
CA ALA A 234 -23.05 -0.11 27.89
C ALA A 234 -22.11 -0.34 29.08
N SER A 235 -21.44 -1.49 29.06
CA SER A 235 -20.44 -1.91 30.05
C SER A 235 -19.05 -2.11 29.43
N LEU A 236 -18.01 -1.86 30.20
CA LEU A 236 -16.62 -2.10 29.83
C LEU A 236 -16.36 -3.60 29.71
N SER A 237 -15.94 -4.01 28.52
CA SER A 237 -15.68 -5.41 28.18
C SER A 237 -14.19 -5.78 28.17
N MET A 238 -13.31 -4.82 27.85
CA MET A 238 -11.86 -5.03 27.81
C MET A 238 -11.10 -3.71 27.77
N ILE A 239 -9.84 -3.74 28.21
CA ILE A 239 -8.85 -2.70 27.95
C ILE A 239 -7.66 -3.31 27.24
N THR A 240 -7.14 -2.60 26.25
CA THR A 240 -5.90 -2.97 25.58
C THR A 240 -4.92 -1.81 25.53
N ASN A 241 -3.64 -2.14 25.54
CA ASN A 241 -2.55 -1.21 25.34
C ASN A 241 -1.73 -1.69 24.13
N ARG A 242 -1.53 -0.81 23.14
CA ARG A 242 -0.86 -1.16 21.86
C ARG A 242 -1.42 -2.44 21.18
N GLY A 243 -2.73 -2.67 21.31
CA GLY A 243 -3.43 -3.81 20.71
C GLY A 243 -3.45 -5.10 21.53
N ILE A 244 -2.69 -5.19 22.62
CA ILE A 244 -2.61 -6.35 23.51
C ILE A 244 -3.63 -6.21 24.64
N LYS A 245 -4.38 -7.27 24.94
CA LYS A 245 -5.30 -7.30 26.08
C LYS A 245 -4.55 -7.19 27.41
N VAL A 246 -4.86 -6.15 28.17
CA VAL A 246 -4.28 -5.89 29.50
C VAL A 246 -5.33 -5.97 30.61
N TRP A 247 -6.61 -5.92 30.26
CA TRP A 247 -7.72 -6.16 31.18
C TRP A 247 -8.95 -6.73 30.45
N PRO A 248 -9.70 -7.67 31.05
CA PRO A 248 -9.34 -8.41 32.26
C PRO A 248 -8.19 -9.38 32.00
N ASP A 249 -7.54 -9.85 33.07
CA ASP A 249 -6.54 -10.93 33.04
C ASP A 249 -5.39 -10.71 32.03
N GLY A 250 -4.83 -9.51 32.01
CA GLY A 250 -3.66 -9.18 31.19
C GLY A 250 -2.36 -9.81 31.70
N PHE A 251 -1.39 -9.99 30.81
CA PHE A 251 -0.03 -10.41 31.18
C PHE A 251 0.72 -9.27 31.86
N LYS A 252 1.34 -9.54 33.01
CA LYS A 252 2.05 -8.54 33.83
C LYS A 252 3.28 -7.96 33.14
N GLU A 253 3.84 -8.72 32.20
CA GLU A 253 5.02 -8.37 31.41
C GLU A 253 4.69 -7.41 30.26
N THR A 254 3.41 -7.14 30.02
CA THR A 254 2.98 -6.25 28.93
C THR A 254 3.45 -4.83 29.21
N PHE A 255 4.45 -4.37 28.45
CA PHE A 255 4.83 -2.96 28.47
C PHE A 255 3.65 -2.09 28.00
N CYS A 256 3.22 -1.16 28.84
CA CYS A 256 2.10 -0.27 28.58
C CYS A 256 2.59 1.16 28.36
N THR A 257 1.96 1.87 27.42
CA THR A 257 2.10 3.32 27.25
C THR A 257 0.91 4.05 27.86
N ASP A 258 0.92 5.38 27.85
CA ASP A 258 -0.14 6.25 28.36
C ASP A 258 -1.38 6.35 27.44
N HIS A 259 -1.46 5.53 26.39
CA HIS A 259 -2.56 5.50 25.43
C HIS A 259 -3.29 4.15 25.46
N TRP A 260 -4.54 4.18 25.90
CA TRP A 260 -5.31 2.99 26.21
C TRP A 260 -6.57 2.92 25.35
N ARG A 261 -6.98 1.71 24.98
CA ARG A 261 -8.27 1.47 24.31
C ARG A 261 -9.19 0.71 25.25
N CYS A 262 -10.30 1.34 25.63
CA CYS A 262 -11.34 0.81 26.50
C CYS A 262 -12.57 0.48 25.66
N ARG A 263 -12.92 -0.81 25.57
CA ARG A 263 -14.04 -1.27 24.74
C ARG A 263 -15.32 -1.41 25.54
N PHE A 264 -16.34 -0.68 25.14
CA PHE A 264 -17.69 -0.81 25.67
C PHE A 264 -18.56 -1.62 24.70
N LYS A 265 -19.32 -2.56 25.27
CA LYS A 265 -20.31 -3.37 24.55
C LYS A 265 -21.67 -3.24 25.23
N ALA A 266 -22.71 -3.60 24.49
CA ALA A 266 -24.07 -3.62 25.02
C ALA A 266 -24.14 -4.48 26.29
N SER A 267 -24.74 -3.93 27.34
CA SER A 267 -25.13 -4.68 28.53
C SER A 267 -26.14 -5.78 28.15
N ALA A 268 -26.35 -6.79 29.00
CA ALA A 268 -27.12 -8.00 28.68
C ALA A 268 -28.51 -7.76 28.03
N ASN A 269 -29.17 -6.64 28.33
CA ASN A 269 -30.46 -6.25 27.77
C ASN A 269 -30.46 -4.85 27.11
N GLY A 270 -29.28 -4.24 26.94
CA GLY A 270 -29.12 -2.89 26.40
C GLY A 270 -28.90 -2.91 24.89
N GLU A 271 -29.28 -1.82 24.21
CA GLU A 271 -28.84 -1.54 22.85
C GLU A 271 -27.93 -0.31 22.88
N ILE A 272 -26.77 -0.39 22.22
CA ILE A 272 -25.88 0.77 22.12
C ILE A 272 -26.39 1.66 20.99
N THR A 273 -26.74 2.90 21.36
CA THR A 273 -27.12 3.95 20.43
C THR A 273 -26.06 5.06 20.39
N LYS A 274 -26.29 6.11 19.61
CA LYS A 274 -25.41 7.29 19.60
C LYS A 274 -25.51 8.08 20.89
N GLU A 275 -26.68 8.10 21.51
CA GLU A 275 -26.93 8.71 22.81
C GLU A 275 -26.13 8.00 23.90
N THR A 276 -26.02 6.66 23.86
CA THR A 276 -25.16 5.90 24.77
C THR A 276 -23.70 6.36 24.70
N ILE A 277 -23.17 6.60 23.50
CA ILE A 277 -21.79 7.07 23.30
C ILE A 277 -21.60 8.48 23.86
N VAL A 278 -22.56 9.38 23.62
CA VAL A 278 -22.53 10.75 24.17
C VAL A 278 -22.57 10.73 25.70
N ALA A 279 -23.37 9.83 26.29
CA ALA A 279 -23.44 9.65 27.74
C ALA A 279 -22.10 9.15 28.31
N LEU A 280 -21.47 8.14 27.70
CA LEU A 280 -20.13 7.68 28.09
C LEU A 280 -19.10 8.82 28.08
N LEU A 281 -19.09 9.65 27.03
CA LEU A 281 -18.18 10.79 26.92
C LEU A 281 -18.47 11.88 27.95
N THR A 282 -19.74 12.14 28.23
CA THR A 282 -20.16 13.10 29.27
C THR A 282 -19.74 12.62 30.66
N ASN A 283 -19.93 11.34 30.95
CA ASN A 283 -19.46 10.71 32.19
C ASN A 283 -17.93 10.77 32.30
N ALA A 284 -17.21 10.53 31.19
CA ALA A 284 -15.75 10.67 31.15
C ALA A 284 -15.27 12.07 31.52
N ILE A 285 -15.93 13.12 31.00
CA ILE A 285 -15.67 14.51 31.40
C ILE A 285 -15.89 14.70 32.91
N GLY A 286 -17.02 14.22 33.43
CA GLY A 286 -17.34 14.31 34.87
C GLY A 286 -16.36 13.55 35.77
N ALA A 287 -15.77 12.47 35.26
CA ALA A 287 -14.78 11.66 35.96
C ALA A 287 -13.32 12.11 35.71
N SER A 288 -13.11 13.22 34.99
CA SER A 288 -11.78 13.72 34.58
C SER A 288 -10.95 12.67 33.83
N ILE A 289 -11.60 11.88 32.97
CA ILE A 289 -10.95 10.93 32.06
C ILE A 289 -10.73 11.61 30.71
N ASP A 290 -9.46 11.79 30.34
CA ASP A 290 -9.09 12.39 29.06
C ASP A 290 -9.34 11.40 27.91
N THR A 291 -10.40 11.63 27.15
CA THR A 291 -10.75 10.82 25.98
C THR A 291 -10.22 11.48 24.71
N ILE A 292 -9.33 10.79 24.01
CA ILE A 292 -8.60 11.29 22.84
C ILE A 292 -9.40 11.06 21.55
N LYS A 293 -10.03 9.88 21.43
CA LYS A 293 -10.82 9.50 20.24
C LYS A 293 -11.82 8.40 20.57
N THR A 294 -12.79 8.21 19.69
CA THR A 294 -13.72 7.08 19.74
C THR A 294 -13.74 6.32 18.42
N GLU A 295 -13.96 5.01 18.49
CA GLU A 295 -14.21 4.17 17.32
C GLU A 295 -15.50 3.38 17.52
N ASN A 296 -16.44 3.52 16.59
CA ASN A 296 -17.71 2.82 16.67
C ASN A 296 -17.57 1.39 16.16
N LEU A 297 -18.08 0.43 16.91
CA LEU A 297 -18.04 -0.99 16.55
C LEU A 297 -19.33 -1.36 15.84
N TYR A 298 -19.23 -1.76 14.57
CA TYR A 298 -20.37 -2.12 13.76
C TYR A 298 -20.33 -3.58 13.33
N GLU A 299 -21.52 -4.14 13.21
CA GLU A 299 -21.81 -5.30 12.38
C GLU A 299 -22.36 -4.84 11.03
N PHE A 300 -21.99 -5.55 9.97
CA PHE A 300 -22.54 -5.39 8.64
C PHE A 300 -23.09 -6.75 8.20
N ASP A 301 -24.40 -6.81 7.96
CA ASP A 301 -25.14 -8.06 7.68
C ASP A 301 -24.90 -9.13 8.76
N GLY A 302 -24.84 -8.71 10.03
CA GLY A 302 -24.60 -9.59 11.19
C GLY A 302 -23.15 -10.02 11.38
N VAL A 303 -22.21 -9.56 10.55
CA VAL A 303 -20.79 -9.86 10.68
C VAL A 303 -20.04 -8.70 11.35
N PRO A 304 -19.39 -8.91 12.50
CA PRO A 304 -18.56 -7.89 13.13
C PRO A 304 -17.41 -7.42 12.23
N ARG A 305 -17.30 -6.10 12.01
CA ARG A 305 -16.20 -5.47 11.24
C ARG A 305 -15.29 -4.64 12.14
N PHE A 306 -14.81 -5.28 13.19
CA PHE A 306 -13.76 -4.78 14.08
C PHE A 306 -12.95 -5.95 14.65
N SER A 307 -11.68 -5.76 14.98
CA SER A 307 -10.85 -6.84 15.51
C SER A 307 -11.14 -7.08 17.00
N VAL A 308 -10.93 -8.31 17.44
CA VAL A 308 -10.73 -8.61 18.87
C VAL A 308 -9.34 -8.13 19.31
N GLY A 309 -9.12 -7.93 20.61
CA GLY A 309 -7.76 -7.68 21.11
C GLY A 309 -6.93 -8.95 21.05
N GLN A 310 -5.60 -8.83 20.87
CA GLN A 310 -4.74 -10.02 20.96
C GLN A 310 -4.86 -10.64 22.37
N GLY A 311 -5.15 -11.94 22.44
CA GLY A 311 -5.42 -12.67 23.69
C GLY A 311 -6.90 -12.74 24.11
N GLN A 312 -7.83 -12.34 23.24
CA GLN A 312 -9.22 -12.84 23.21
C GLN A 312 -9.33 -13.96 22.19
#